data_AF-A0AAV8PV76-F1
#
_entry.id   AF-A0AAV8PV76-F1
#
_cell.length_a   1.000
_cell.length_b   1.000
_cell.length_c   1.000
_cell.angle_alpha   90.00
_cell.angle_beta   90.00
_cell.angle_gamma   90.00
#
_symmetry.space_group_name_H-M   'P 1'
#
loop_
_entity.id
_entity.type
_entity.pdbx_description
1 polymer ?
#
loop_
_entity_poly.entity_id
_entity_poly.type
_entity_poly.pdbx_seq_one_letter_code
_entity_poly.pdbx_strand_id
1 'polypeptide(L)'
;MQTMYSSNGWDSYAWAWLAKSDEVEVVIHNPSVSEDPACGPLIDSVAIKQLIPPRRTNTNVLKNGGFEEGPYILPNTTWGVVIPPHIEDDHSPLPGWMVESLKAVRYLDADDFSVPRGRRAVELLAGKESAIAQVVRTVSGRRYALAFAVGDAGNACEGSLQVEAFAGEHTIKVPYESKGKGGWKRAVLRFTATAARTRIVFWSSNYNTRSDDLSSLCGPVLDDVSLVSVRYGKLA
;
A
#
# COMPACT_ATOMS: atom_id res chain seq x y z
N MET A 1 -7.03 -17.30 4.62
CA MET A 1 -7.52 -16.64 3.37
C MET A 1 -9.04 -16.70 3.35
N GLN A 2 -9.74 -15.57 3.49
CA GLN A 2 -11.22 -15.58 3.62
C GLN A 2 -11.94 -14.78 2.52
N THR A 3 -11.23 -13.91 1.78
CA THR A 3 -11.89 -12.96 0.86
C THR A 3 -11.11 -12.84 -0.43
N MET A 4 -11.70 -13.32 -1.52
CA MET A 4 -11.26 -13.02 -2.89
C MET A 4 -11.59 -11.56 -3.20
N TYR A 5 -10.61 -10.82 -3.69
CA TYR A 5 -10.73 -9.43 -4.13
C TYR A 5 -10.89 -9.31 -5.65
N SER A 6 -10.68 -10.41 -6.38
CA SER A 6 -10.86 -10.50 -7.82
C SER A 6 -12.06 -11.36 -8.21
N SER A 7 -12.83 -10.89 -9.20
CA SER A 7 -13.96 -11.58 -9.81
C SER A 7 -13.56 -12.76 -10.72
N ASN A 8 -12.28 -12.84 -11.14
CA ASN A 8 -11.77 -13.89 -12.03
C ASN A 8 -11.44 -15.21 -11.29
N GLY A 9 -11.63 -15.26 -9.96
CA GLY A 9 -11.39 -16.45 -9.14
C GLY A 9 -9.94 -16.67 -8.72
N TRP A 10 -9.01 -15.76 -9.04
CA TRP A 10 -7.60 -15.84 -8.66
C TRP A 10 -7.11 -14.55 -8.02
N ASP A 11 -6.43 -14.67 -6.89
CA ASP A 11 -5.72 -13.59 -6.22
C ASP A 11 -4.39 -14.13 -5.69
N SER A 12 -3.37 -13.26 -5.69
CA SER A 12 -2.12 -13.53 -4.99
C SER A 12 -2.14 -12.82 -3.66
N TYR A 13 -1.76 -13.51 -2.58
CA TYR A 13 -1.69 -12.94 -1.24
C TYR A 13 -0.26 -12.99 -0.72
N ALA A 14 0.15 -11.97 0.01
CA ALA A 14 1.45 -11.93 0.65
C ALA A 14 1.35 -11.66 2.15
N TRP A 15 2.15 -12.42 2.89
CA TRP A 15 2.48 -12.20 4.29
C TRP A 15 4.00 -12.12 4.41
N ALA A 16 4.48 -11.49 5.48
CA ALA A 16 5.90 -11.45 5.81
C ALA A 16 6.10 -11.82 7.26
N TRP A 17 7.24 -12.42 7.55
CA TRP A 17 7.68 -12.75 8.89
C TRP A 17 9.19 -12.51 9.00
N LEU A 18 9.68 -12.40 10.23
CA LEU A 18 11.11 -12.44 10.51
C LEU A 18 11.52 -13.88 10.86
N ALA A 19 12.33 -14.52 10.01
CA ALA A 19 12.89 -15.83 10.31
C ALA A 19 13.78 -15.74 11.56
N LYS A 20 13.43 -16.51 12.61
CA LYS A 20 14.17 -16.58 13.88
C LYS A 20 15.17 -17.75 13.93
N SER A 21 15.14 -18.61 12.93
CA SER A 21 15.96 -19.81 12.76
C SER A 21 16.25 -20.03 11.28
N ASP A 22 17.25 -20.85 10.99
CA ASP A 22 17.63 -21.23 9.62
C ASP A 22 16.59 -22.15 8.96
N GLU A 23 15.79 -22.84 9.78
CA GLU A 23 14.67 -23.66 9.35
C GLU A 23 13.35 -22.98 9.75
N VAL A 24 12.41 -22.89 8.81
CA VAL A 24 11.07 -22.35 9.01
C VAL A 24 10.07 -23.31 8.37
N GLU A 25 9.02 -23.67 9.12
CA GLU A 25 7.89 -24.42 8.60
C GLU A 25 6.75 -23.45 8.25
N VAL A 26 6.26 -23.53 7.00
CA VAL A 26 5.11 -22.76 6.54
C VAL A 26 3.97 -23.73 6.27
N VAL A 27 2.89 -23.61 7.04
CA VAL A 27 1.72 -24.48 6.94
C VAL A 27 0.56 -23.70 6.34
N ILE A 28 0.07 -24.16 5.18
CA ILE A 28 -1.19 -23.67 4.62
C ILE A 28 -2.26 -24.69 4.96
N HIS A 29 -3.20 -24.31 5.82
CA HIS A 29 -4.23 -25.20 6.33
C HIS A 29 -5.63 -24.64 6.03
N ASN A 30 -6.50 -25.47 5.45
CA ASN A 30 -7.94 -25.19 5.37
C ASN A 30 -8.59 -25.71 6.66
N PRO A 31 -9.13 -24.84 7.53
CA PRO A 31 -9.74 -25.25 8.81
C PRO A 31 -11.07 -26.01 8.69
N SER A 32 -11.51 -26.33 7.46
CA SER A 32 -12.72 -27.15 7.19
C SER A 32 -14.00 -26.63 7.84
N VAL A 33 -14.17 -25.30 7.89
CA VAL A 33 -15.36 -24.64 8.46
C VAL A 33 -16.54 -24.62 7.46
N SER A 34 -16.36 -25.19 6.27
CA SER A 34 -17.43 -25.32 5.27
C SER A 34 -18.33 -26.51 5.54
N GLU A 35 -19.59 -26.41 5.13
CA GLU A 35 -20.57 -27.51 5.23
C GLU A 35 -20.17 -28.74 4.41
N ASP A 36 -19.40 -28.54 3.33
CA ASP A 36 -18.82 -29.61 2.50
C ASP A 36 -17.30 -29.70 2.72
N PRO A 37 -16.77 -30.84 3.20
CA PRO A 37 -15.33 -31.10 3.35
C PRO A 37 -14.53 -31.08 2.05
N ALA A 38 -15.18 -31.26 0.89
CA ALA A 38 -14.55 -31.15 -0.41
C ALA A 38 -14.33 -29.70 -0.86
N CYS A 39 -14.95 -28.72 -0.18
CA CYS A 39 -14.75 -27.31 -0.45
C CYS A 39 -13.50 -26.76 0.26
N GLY A 40 -12.67 -26.06 -0.50
CA GLY A 40 -11.48 -25.42 0.03
C GLY A 40 -10.83 -24.49 -1.00
N PRO A 41 -9.89 -23.65 -0.56
CA PRO A 41 -9.13 -22.81 -1.48
C PRO A 41 -8.28 -23.70 -2.41
N LEU A 42 -8.28 -23.36 -3.70
CA LEU A 42 -7.31 -23.92 -4.65
C LEU A 42 -6.01 -23.12 -4.53
N ILE A 43 -4.90 -23.83 -4.36
CA ILE A 43 -3.56 -23.25 -4.32
C ILE A 43 -2.87 -23.71 -5.59
N ASP A 44 -2.50 -22.75 -6.43
CA ASP A 44 -1.77 -23.02 -7.66
C ASP A 44 -0.25 -22.89 -7.44
N SER A 45 0.17 -21.72 -6.95
CA SER A 45 1.58 -21.35 -6.84
C SER A 45 1.94 -20.80 -5.47
N VAL A 46 3.10 -21.20 -4.95
CA VAL A 46 3.69 -20.69 -3.71
C VAL A 46 5.11 -20.20 -4.00
N ALA A 47 5.43 -18.99 -3.55
CA ALA A 47 6.75 -18.40 -3.71
C ALA A 47 7.23 -17.79 -2.38
N ILE A 48 8.53 -17.88 -2.13
CA ILE A 48 9.19 -17.24 -1.00
C ILE A 48 10.26 -16.30 -1.57
N LYS A 49 10.23 -15.05 -1.13
CA LYS A 49 11.22 -14.02 -1.47
C LYS A 49 11.78 -13.42 -0.20
N GLN A 50 13.10 -13.34 -0.14
CA GLN A 50 13.75 -12.52 0.88
C GLN A 50 13.47 -11.04 0.62
N LEU A 51 12.79 -10.38 1.56
CA LEU A 51 12.61 -8.93 1.54
C LEU A 51 13.83 -8.26 2.15
N ILE A 52 14.39 -7.26 1.46
CA ILE A 52 15.57 -6.52 1.93
C ILE A 52 15.10 -5.23 2.59
N PRO A 53 15.18 -5.07 3.94
CA PRO A 53 14.67 -3.88 4.60
C PRO A 53 15.37 -2.61 4.09
N PRO A 54 14.63 -1.64 3.54
CA PRO A 54 15.22 -0.44 2.97
C PRO A 54 15.97 0.36 4.05
N ARG A 55 17.19 0.75 3.69
CA ARG A 55 18.05 1.60 4.53
C ARG A 55 17.56 3.03 4.45
N ARG A 56 17.76 3.79 5.53
CA ARG A 56 17.45 5.23 5.52
C ARG A 56 18.45 5.93 4.60
N THR A 57 17.97 6.88 3.82
CA THR A 57 18.82 7.75 3.00
C THR A 57 18.86 9.14 3.63
N ASN A 58 19.82 9.96 3.17
CA ASN A 58 19.91 11.35 3.59
C ASN A 58 18.94 12.27 2.82
N THR A 59 18.22 11.73 1.84
CA THR A 59 17.35 12.48 0.93
C THR A 59 15.87 12.35 1.27
N ASN A 60 15.47 11.26 1.92
CA ASN A 60 14.08 11.01 2.33
C ASN A 60 14.05 10.44 3.74
N VAL A 61 13.25 11.05 4.61
CA VAL A 61 13.06 10.56 5.98
C VAL A 61 12.28 9.24 6.00
N LEU A 62 11.39 9.05 5.01
CA LEU A 62 10.65 7.80 4.81
C LEU A 62 11.55 6.73 4.21
N LYS A 63 11.31 5.48 4.62
CA LYS A 63 11.81 4.30 3.92
C LYS A 63 10.80 3.87 2.86
N ASN A 64 11.30 3.32 1.77
CA ASN A 64 10.50 2.69 0.72
C ASN A 64 9.35 3.57 0.21
N GLY A 65 9.61 4.87 0.02
CA GLY A 65 8.57 5.82 -0.36
C GLY A 65 7.97 5.59 -1.75
N GLY A 66 8.72 4.95 -2.64
CA GLY A 66 8.25 4.53 -3.97
C GLY A 66 7.93 3.04 -4.05
N PHE A 67 7.82 2.33 -2.92
CA PHE A 67 7.38 0.94 -2.87
C PHE A 67 8.18 -0.09 -3.71
N GLU A 68 9.36 0.26 -4.20
CA GLU A 68 10.19 -0.60 -5.07
C GLU A 68 10.64 -1.91 -4.40
N GLU A 69 10.66 -1.97 -3.07
CA GLU A 69 10.81 -3.21 -2.33
C GLU A 69 9.45 -3.67 -1.79
N GLY A 70 9.04 -4.89 -2.12
CA GLY A 70 7.76 -5.46 -1.70
C GLY A 70 7.65 -6.94 -2.03
N PRO A 71 6.45 -7.52 -1.91
CA PRO A 71 6.24 -8.96 -2.08
C PRO A 71 6.63 -9.44 -3.48
N TYR A 72 6.81 -10.75 -3.60
CA TYR A 72 7.04 -11.37 -4.90
C TYR A 72 5.75 -11.32 -5.72
N ILE A 73 5.87 -10.89 -6.98
CA ILE A 73 4.78 -10.93 -7.95
C ILE A 73 5.07 -12.13 -8.86
N LEU A 74 4.13 -13.07 -8.92
CA LEU A 74 4.25 -14.25 -9.76
C LEU A 74 4.26 -13.83 -11.23
N PRO A 75 5.12 -14.41 -12.09
CA PRO A 75 5.09 -14.12 -13.51
C PRO A 75 3.73 -14.46 -14.13
N ASN A 76 3.32 -13.71 -15.16
CA ASN A 76 2.06 -13.90 -15.90
C ASN A 76 0.77 -13.69 -15.08
N THR A 77 0.84 -12.98 -13.95
CA THR A 77 -0.35 -12.57 -13.18
C THR A 77 -0.65 -11.10 -13.39
N THR A 78 -1.91 -10.75 -13.64
CA THR A 78 -2.33 -9.37 -13.98
C THR A 78 -3.17 -8.69 -12.89
N TRP A 79 -3.22 -9.26 -11.68
CA TRP A 79 -4.08 -8.81 -10.58
C TRP A 79 -3.30 -8.20 -9.39
N GLY A 80 -1.97 -8.11 -9.50
CA GLY A 80 -1.10 -7.65 -8.42
C GLY A 80 -1.10 -8.59 -7.21
N VAL A 81 -0.64 -8.09 -6.07
CA VAL A 81 -0.55 -8.90 -4.83
C VAL A 81 -1.32 -8.22 -3.69
N VAL A 82 -2.34 -8.91 -3.19
CA VAL A 82 -3.14 -8.48 -2.05
C VAL A 82 -2.35 -8.66 -0.77
N ILE A 83 -2.26 -7.59 0.00
CA ILE A 83 -1.62 -7.59 1.31
C ILE A 83 -2.74 -7.41 2.33
N PRO A 84 -3.11 -8.48 3.04
CA PRO A 84 -4.16 -8.40 4.04
C PRO A 84 -3.75 -7.48 5.19
N PRO A 85 -4.74 -7.02 5.95
CA PRO A 85 -4.45 -6.27 7.16
C PRO A 85 -3.73 -7.12 8.20
N HIS A 86 -3.17 -6.42 9.17
CA HIS A 86 -2.33 -6.94 10.24
C HIS A 86 -3.10 -7.86 11.21
N ILE A 87 -3.34 -9.11 10.78
CA ILE A 87 -4.12 -10.10 11.54
C ILE A 87 -3.21 -11.14 12.23
N GLU A 88 -2.03 -11.45 11.68
CA GLU A 88 -1.23 -12.61 12.12
C GLU A 88 0.21 -12.28 12.61
N ASP A 89 0.94 -11.31 12.03
CA ASP A 89 2.34 -10.98 12.41
C ASP A 89 2.63 -9.48 12.28
N ASP A 90 3.41 -8.92 13.22
CA ASP A 90 4.00 -7.58 13.28
C ASP A 90 4.75 -7.13 12.00
N HIS A 91 5.09 -8.07 11.11
CA HIS A 91 5.84 -7.80 9.89
C HIS A 91 4.94 -7.66 8.64
N SER A 92 5.07 -6.51 8.00
CA SER A 92 4.39 -6.21 6.74
C SER A 92 5.23 -6.64 5.53
N PRO A 93 4.62 -7.20 4.47
CA PRO A 93 5.29 -7.48 3.20
C PRO A 93 5.61 -6.19 2.42
N LEU A 94 5.26 -5.01 2.93
CA LEU A 94 5.75 -3.70 2.47
C LEU A 94 6.80 -3.18 3.46
N PRO A 95 8.11 -3.45 3.24
CA PRO A 95 9.13 -3.07 4.20
C PRO A 95 9.12 -1.56 4.51
N GLY A 96 8.99 -1.24 5.79
CA GLY A 96 8.90 0.13 6.29
C GLY A 96 7.49 0.69 6.41
N TRP A 97 6.46 -0.01 5.93
CA TRP A 97 5.06 0.40 5.98
C TRP A 97 4.21 -0.64 6.70
N MET A 98 3.30 -0.20 7.56
CA MET A 98 2.29 -1.03 8.22
C MET A 98 0.98 -0.92 7.44
N VAL A 99 0.25 -2.03 7.29
CA VAL A 99 -1.13 -2.03 6.79
C VAL A 99 -2.05 -2.06 8.02
N GLU A 100 -2.53 -0.89 8.43
CA GLU A 100 -3.14 -0.71 9.77
C GLU A 100 -4.66 -0.85 9.81
N SER A 101 -5.27 -1.11 8.68
CA SER A 101 -6.71 -0.96 8.51
C SER A 101 -7.43 -2.30 8.48
N LEU A 102 -8.77 -2.34 8.38
CA LEU A 102 -9.52 -3.60 8.34
C LEU A 102 -9.57 -4.24 6.94
N LYS A 103 -9.13 -3.52 5.91
CA LYS A 103 -9.13 -3.95 4.52
C LYS A 103 -7.71 -4.00 3.98
N ALA A 104 -7.54 -4.85 2.97
CA ALA A 104 -6.27 -5.07 2.32
C ALA A 104 -5.85 -3.90 1.43
N VAL A 105 -4.56 -3.84 1.14
CA VAL A 105 -4.00 -3.02 0.06
C VAL A 105 -3.49 -3.94 -1.05
N ARG A 106 -3.37 -3.43 -2.27
CA ARG A 106 -2.80 -4.20 -3.38
C ARG A 106 -1.46 -3.61 -3.78
N TYR A 107 -0.45 -4.46 -3.86
CA TYR A 107 0.85 -4.13 -4.42
C TYR A 107 0.81 -4.31 -5.93
N LEU A 108 1.25 -3.29 -6.66
CA LEU A 108 1.16 -3.23 -8.11
C LEU A 108 2.54 -3.23 -8.76
N ASP A 109 2.60 -3.72 -9.99
CA ASP A 109 3.74 -3.57 -10.89
C ASP A 109 3.40 -2.79 -12.15
N ALA A 110 4.42 -2.16 -12.72
CA ALA A 110 4.30 -1.36 -13.93
C ALA A 110 4.19 -2.18 -15.23
N ASP A 111 4.32 -3.51 -15.19
CA ASP A 111 4.16 -4.33 -16.39
C ASP A 111 2.65 -4.48 -16.72
N ASP A 112 1.81 -4.55 -15.69
CA ASP A 112 0.35 -4.69 -15.83
C ASP A 112 -0.48 -3.45 -15.39
N PHE A 113 0.11 -2.53 -14.61
CA PHE A 113 -0.62 -1.37 -14.05
C PHE A 113 0.05 -0.03 -14.33
N SER A 114 -0.75 1.04 -14.27
CA SER A 114 -0.24 2.40 -14.24
C SER A 114 0.40 2.72 -12.90
N VAL A 115 1.71 2.96 -12.91
CA VAL A 115 2.51 3.31 -11.73
C VAL A 115 3.05 4.74 -11.89
N PRO A 116 2.86 5.63 -10.90
CA PRO A 116 3.32 7.02 -11.02
C PRO A 116 4.83 7.19 -11.22
N ARG A 117 5.66 6.37 -10.57
CA ARG A 117 7.12 6.42 -10.69
C ARG A 117 7.75 5.04 -10.45
N GLY A 118 8.79 4.72 -11.22
CA GLY A 118 9.53 3.47 -11.00
C GLY A 118 8.75 2.27 -11.54
N ARG A 119 8.76 1.16 -10.79
CA ARG A 119 8.11 -0.10 -11.22
C ARG A 119 7.02 -0.58 -10.27
N ARG A 120 6.83 0.06 -9.12
CA ARG A 120 5.96 -0.44 -8.06
C ARG A 120 5.12 0.67 -7.45
N ALA A 121 3.91 0.33 -7.02
CA ALA A 121 3.03 1.22 -6.28
C ALA A 121 2.09 0.42 -5.36
N VAL A 122 1.27 1.13 -4.59
CA VAL A 122 0.22 0.52 -3.77
C VAL A 122 -1.14 1.13 -4.09
N GLU A 123 -2.15 0.28 -4.21
CA GLU A 123 -3.55 0.66 -4.36
C GLU A 123 -4.30 0.42 -3.04
N LEU A 124 -5.06 1.42 -2.61
CA LEU A 124 -5.89 1.35 -1.40
C LEU A 124 -7.29 0.87 -1.78
N LEU A 125 -7.60 -0.40 -1.52
CA LEU A 125 -8.74 -1.11 -2.14
C LEU A 125 -10.12 -0.76 -1.58
N ALA A 126 -10.19 -0.16 -0.40
CA ALA A 126 -11.47 0.16 0.24
C ALA A 126 -11.43 1.60 0.76
N GLY A 127 -12.55 2.14 1.23
CA GLY A 127 -12.61 3.49 1.80
C GLY A 127 -11.78 3.64 3.09
N LYS A 128 -12.34 4.29 4.12
CA LYS A 128 -11.61 4.61 5.38
C LYS A 128 -11.01 3.42 6.13
N GLU A 129 -11.27 2.21 5.64
CA GLU A 129 -10.78 0.94 6.14
C GLU A 129 -9.58 0.38 5.35
N SER A 130 -9.00 1.12 4.40
CA SER A 130 -7.73 0.77 3.74
C SER A 130 -6.68 1.85 4.00
N ALA A 131 -5.67 1.55 4.82
CA ALA A 131 -4.66 2.50 5.26
C ALA A 131 -3.28 1.87 5.38
N ILE A 132 -2.27 2.63 4.96
CA ILE A 132 -0.87 2.34 5.25
C ILE A 132 -0.25 3.43 6.10
N ALA A 133 0.73 3.06 6.92
CA ALA A 133 1.40 4.00 7.78
C ALA A 133 2.88 3.71 8.03
N GLN A 134 3.63 4.76 8.34
CA GLN A 134 5.02 4.68 8.76
C GLN A 134 5.29 5.71 9.88
N VAL A 135 5.92 5.26 10.97
CA VAL A 135 6.40 6.16 12.02
C VAL A 135 7.84 6.56 11.73
N VAL A 136 8.06 7.85 11.52
CA VAL A 136 9.38 8.40 11.16
C VAL A 136 9.97 9.23 12.28
N ARG A 137 11.31 9.37 12.28
CA ARG A 137 12.01 10.28 13.20
C ARG A 137 11.97 11.70 12.64
N THR A 138 11.48 12.63 13.43
CA THR A 138 11.38 14.06 13.14
C THR A 138 12.01 14.86 14.27
N VAL A 139 11.97 16.18 14.19
CA VAL A 139 12.52 17.08 15.21
C VAL A 139 11.46 18.11 15.51
N SER A 140 11.07 18.21 16.79
CA SER A 140 10.06 19.17 17.22
C SER A 140 10.44 20.60 16.80
N GLY A 141 9.46 21.35 16.31
CA GLY A 141 9.62 22.71 15.78
C GLY A 141 10.22 22.80 14.36
N ARG A 142 10.72 21.69 13.78
CA ARG A 142 11.18 21.69 12.37
C ARG A 142 10.03 21.51 11.40
N ARG A 143 10.15 22.19 10.26
CA ARG A 143 9.20 22.09 9.14
C ARG A 143 9.59 20.98 8.19
N TYR A 144 8.56 20.32 7.67
CA TYR A 144 8.67 19.24 6.71
C TYR A 144 7.67 19.44 5.57
N ALA A 145 7.99 18.87 4.41
CA ALA A 145 7.08 18.72 3.28
C ALA A 145 6.95 17.23 2.96
N LEU A 146 5.73 16.71 3.10
CA LEU A 146 5.32 15.38 2.65
C LEU A 146 4.76 15.52 1.24
N ALA A 147 5.48 15.04 0.24
CA ALA A 147 5.05 15.02 -1.16
C ALA A 147 4.77 13.59 -1.60
N PHE A 148 3.76 13.40 -2.45
CA PHE A 148 3.34 12.07 -2.92
C PHE A 148 2.54 12.19 -4.22
N ALA A 149 2.44 11.10 -4.96
CA ALA A 149 1.59 10.95 -6.14
C ALA A 149 0.31 10.17 -5.79
N VAL A 150 -0.82 10.62 -6.35
CA VAL A 150 -2.14 9.98 -6.22
C VAL A 150 -2.73 9.81 -7.62
N GLY A 151 -3.30 8.64 -7.90
CA GLY A 151 -3.82 8.31 -9.22
C GLY A 151 -4.74 7.10 -9.25
N ASP A 152 -4.86 6.49 -10.43
CA ASP A 152 -5.54 5.23 -10.66
C ASP A 152 -4.63 4.23 -11.40
N ALA A 153 -4.87 2.94 -11.21
CA ALA A 153 -3.98 1.89 -11.70
C ALA A 153 -4.20 1.52 -13.17
N GLY A 154 -5.15 2.13 -13.89
CA GLY A 154 -5.53 1.69 -15.23
C GLY A 154 -6.28 0.35 -15.27
N ASN A 155 -6.91 -0.02 -14.16
CA ASN A 155 -7.60 -1.30 -13.93
C ASN A 155 -9.13 -1.15 -13.94
N ALA A 156 -9.67 -0.24 -14.75
CA ALA A 156 -11.10 0.08 -14.81
C ALA A 156 -11.69 0.63 -13.49
N CYS A 157 -10.88 1.10 -12.55
CA CYS A 157 -11.39 1.76 -11.35
C CYS A 157 -11.88 3.18 -11.67
N GLU A 158 -13.10 3.33 -12.18
CA GLU A 158 -13.71 4.62 -12.53
C GLU A 158 -14.44 5.26 -11.35
N GLY A 159 -14.42 6.59 -11.29
CA GLY A 159 -15.15 7.36 -10.30
C GLY A 159 -14.28 8.32 -9.47
N SER A 160 -14.88 8.89 -8.43
CA SER A 160 -14.19 9.83 -7.55
C SER A 160 -13.35 9.07 -6.54
N LEU A 161 -12.03 9.12 -6.71
CA LEU A 161 -11.05 8.58 -5.77
C LEU A 161 -10.57 9.69 -4.84
N GLN A 162 -10.17 9.35 -3.62
CA GLN A 162 -9.60 10.33 -2.71
C GLN A 162 -8.64 9.68 -1.73
N VAL A 163 -7.42 10.22 -1.66
CA VAL A 163 -6.46 9.88 -0.61
C VAL A 163 -6.48 10.99 0.44
N GLU A 164 -6.59 10.61 1.71
CA GLU A 164 -6.23 11.54 2.80
C GLU A 164 -4.87 11.13 3.37
N ALA A 165 -4.01 12.11 3.49
CA ALA A 165 -2.67 11.95 4.04
C ALA A 165 -2.57 12.68 5.38
N PHE A 166 -2.00 12.03 6.38
CA PHE A 166 -1.80 12.57 7.72
C PHE A 166 -0.31 12.62 8.05
N ALA A 167 0.09 13.69 8.73
CA ALA A 167 1.40 13.84 9.35
C ALA A 167 1.23 14.32 10.79
N GLY A 168 1.09 13.37 11.72
CA GLY A 168 0.63 13.66 13.08
C GLY A 168 -0.80 14.19 13.05
N GLU A 169 -1.01 15.40 13.56
CA GLU A 169 -2.32 16.10 13.56
C GLU A 169 -2.65 16.80 12.23
N HIS A 170 -1.67 16.96 11.33
CA HIS A 170 -1.83 17.69 10.07
C HIS A 170 -2.41 16.76 9.01
N THR A 171 -3.35 17.26 8.20
CA THR A 171 -4.01 16.45 7.17
C THR A 171 -4.20 17.21 5.86
N ILE A 172 -4.24 16.47 4.76
CA ILE A 172 -4.69 16.96 3.44
C ILE A 172 -5.56 15.89 2.78
N LYS A 173 -6.63 16.33 2.11
CA LYS A 173 -7.46 15.47 1.27
C LYS A 173 -7.16 15.76 -0.18
N VAL A 174 -6.88 14.71 -0.95
CA VAL A 174 -6.46 14.80 -2.35
C VAL A 174 -7.46 14.03 -3.20
N PRO A 175 -8.49 14.71 -3.74
CA PRO A 175 -9.45 14.07 -4.65
C PRO A 175 -8.78 13.78 -5.99
N TYR A 176 -9.18 12.73 -6.70
CA TYR A 176 -8.71 12.38 -8.03
C TYR A 176 -9.87 11.76 -8.81
N GLU A 177 -10.28 12.41 -9.90
CA GLU A 177 -11.36 11.92 -10.76
C GLU A 177 -10.80 10.89 -11.75
N SER A 178 -11.08 9.62 -11.48
CA SER A 178 -10.52 8.51 -12.24
C SER A 178 -11.36 8.16 -13.46
N LYS A 179 -10.65 7.90 -14.55
CA LYS A 179 -11.21 7.31 -15.78
C LYS A 179 -10.88 5.81 -15.90
N GLY A 180 -10.25 5.21 -14.89
CA GLY A 180 -9.85 3.81 -14.86
C GLY A 180 -8.82 3.41 -15.94
N LYS A 181 -8.12 4.40 -16.51
CA LYS A 181 -7.21 4.26 -17.67
C LYS A 181 -5.75 4.59 -17.35
N GLY A 182 -5.45 4.80 -16.08
CA GLY A 182 -4.15 5.23 -15.60
C GLY A 182 -4.03 6.75 -15.61
N GLY A 183 -3.18 7.24 -14.72
CA GLY A 183 -2.91 8.66 -14.55
C GLY A 183 -2.64 8.99 -13.09
N TRP A 184 -2.03 10.14 -12.85
CA TRP A 184 -1.73 10.59 -11.49
C TRP A 184 -1.53 12.10 -11.44
N LYS A 185 -1.57 12.63 -10.21
CA LYS A 185 -1.14 13.98 -9.88
C LYS A 185 -0.37 14.01 -8.58
N ARG A 186 0.35 15.11 -8.34
CA ARG A 186 1.12 15.31 -7.10
C ARG A 186 0.35 16.14 -6.09
N ALA A 187 0.59 15.84 -4.82
CA ALA A 187 0.14 16.63 -3.69
C ALA A 187 1.29 16.84 -2.70
N VAL A 188 1.18 17.90 -1.90
CA VAL A 188 2.16 18.24 -0.86
C VAL A 188 1.45 18.71 0.40
N LEU A 189 1.73 18.05 1.53
CA LEU A 189 1.35 18.50 2.87
C LEU A 189 2.59 19.10 3.55
N ARG A 190 2.54 20.40 3.86
CA ARG A 190 3.56 21.07 4.65
C ARG A 190 3.13 21.13 6.10
N PHE A 191 3.99 20.73 7.03
CA PHE A 191 3.68 20.70 8.45
C PHE A 191 4.91 21.03 9.32
N THR A 192 4.66 21.38 10.57
CA THR A 192 5.71 21.50 11.61
C THR A 192 5.59 20.31 12.54
N ALA A 193 6.68 19.57 12.72
CA ALA A 193 6.66 18.42 13.64
C ALA A 193 6.53 18.91 15.09
N THR A 194 5.65 18.29 15.86
CA THR A 194 5.42 18.61 17.28
C THR A 194 6.27 17.74 18.22
N ALA A 195 6.71 16.57 17.75
CA ALA A 195 7.48 15.59 18.52
C ALA A 195 8.72 15.08 17.77
N ALA A 196 9.53 14.25 18.44
CA ALA A 196 10.70 13.58 17.86
C ALA A 196 10.33 12.41 16.91
N ARG A 197 9.05 12.03 16.89
CA ARG A 197 8.50 11.06 15.95
C ARG A 197 7.19 11.60 15.38
N THR A 198 6.98 11.40 14.10
CA THR A 198 5.73 11.73 13.41
C THR A 198 5.20 10.49 12.73
N ARG A 199 3.91 10.25 12.90
CA ARG A 199 3.19 9.18 12.22
C ARG A 199 2.69 9.71 10.87
N ILE A 200 3.10 9.06 9.79
CA ILE A 200 2.60 9.33 8.44
C ILE A 200 1.58 8.25 8.10
N VAL A 201 0.38 8.63 7.68
CA VAL A 201 -0.70 7.72 7.33
C VAL A 201 -1.29 8.14 6.00
N PHE A 202 -1.63 7.17 5.15
CA PHE A 202 -2.44 7.37 3.96
C PHE A 202 -3.62 6.42 4.02
N TRP A 203 -4.82 6.92 3.79
CA TRP A 203 -6.00 6.08 3.57
C TRP A 203 -6.81 6.55 2.38
N SER A 204 -7.66 5.68 1.86
CA SER A 204 -8.69 6.07 0.91
C SER A 204 -9.92 6.57 1.66
N SER A 205 -10.63 7.57 1.15
CA SER A 205 -11.89 8.03 1.74
C SER A 205 -13.10 7.29 1.18
N ASN A 206 -13.01 6.78 -0.05
CA ASN A 206 -14.15 6.36 -0.86
C ASN A 206 -14.10 4.85 -1.11
N TYR A 207 -15.27 4.22 -1.15
CA TYR A 207 -15.40 2.85 -1.61
C TYR A 207 -15.67 2.86 -3.11
N ASN A 208 -14.86 2.14 -3.86
CA ASN A 208 -15.04 1.97 -5.29
C ASN A 208 -14.91 0.50 -5.67
N THR A 209 -15.62 0.13 -6.73
CA THR A 209 -15.45 -1.15 -7.41
C THR A 209 -15.10 -0.89 -8.86
N ARG A 210 -14.47 -1.86 -9.51
CA ARG A 210 -14.11 -1.74 -10.93
C ARG A 210 -15.36 -1.61 -11.79
N SER A 211 -15.28 -0.82 -12.85
CA SER A 211 -16.41 -0.55 -13.75
C SER A 211 -16.74 -1.72 -14.67
N ASP A 212 -15.80 -2.64 -14.88
CA ASP A 212 -15.94 -3.78 -15.80
C ASP A 212 -16.60 -5.01 -15.16
N ASP A 213 -16.41 -5.23 -13.86
CA ASP A 213 -17.03 -6.36 -13.12
C ASP A 213 -17.97 -5.94 -11.98
N LEU A 214 -18.04 -4.63 -11.68
CA LEU A 214 -18.91 -4.00 -10.68
C LEU A 214 -18.78 -4.55 -9.24
N SER A 215 -17.79 -5.39 -8.97
CA SER A 215 -17.73 -6.19 -7.74
C SER A 215 -16.34 -6.19 -7.11
N SER A 216 -15.29 -6.20 -7.91
CA SER A 216 -13.92 -6.17 -7.42
C SER A 216 -13.59 -4.81 -6.83
N LEU A 217 -13.16 -4.79 -5.57
CA LEU A 217 -12.73 -3.59 -4.88
C LEU A 217 -11.50 -2.96 -5.54
N CYS A 218 -11.52 -1.64 -5.66
CA CYS A 218 -10.44 -0.85 -6.23
C CYS A 218 -10.37 0.53 -5.55
N GLY A 219 -9.30 1.27 -5.81
CA GLY A 219 -9.20 2.62 -5.27
C GLY A 219 -7.98 3.39 -5.72
N PRO A 220 -7.61 4.45 -4.99
CA PRO A 220 -6.50 5.30 -5.41
C PRO A 220 -5.16 4.58 -5.30
N VAL A 221 -4.33 4.80 -6.31
CA VAL A 221 -2.91 4.45 -6.31
C VAL A 221 -2.12 5.53 -5.57
N LEU A 222 -1.20 5.10 -4.72
CA LEU A 222 -0.25 5.92 -3.99
C LEU A 222 1.18 5.50 -4.35
N ASP A 223 2.03 6.49 -4.63
CA ASP A 223 3.43 6.27 -4.98
C ASP A 223 4.28 7.55 -4.78
N ASP A 224 5.59 7.42 -4.94
CA ASP A 224 6.60 8.48 -4.89
C ASP A 224 6.52 9.35 -3.63
N VAL A 225 6.30 8.70 -2.48
CA VAL A 225 6.16 9.36 -1.20
C VAL A 225 7.52 9.82 -0.68
N SER A 226 7.64 11.12 -0.44
CA SER A 226 8.84 11.73 0.10
C SER A 226 8.54 12.67 1.24
N LEU A 227 9.36 12.59 2.28
CA LEU A 227 9.31 13.48 3.43
C LEU A 227 10.66 14.13 3.60
N VAL A 228 10.70 15.45 3.39
CA VAL A 228 11.94 16.23 3.45
C VAL A 228 11.81 17.36 4.47
N SER A 229 12.90 17.63 5.19
CA SER A 229 12.96 18.80 6.07
C SER A 229 13.18 20.06 5.23
N VAL A 230 12.37 21.09 5.46
CA VAL A 230 12.42 22.34 4.71
C VAL A 230 13.10 23.41 5.57
N ARG A 231 14.17 24.03 5.05
CA ARG A 231 14.72 25.26 5.62
C ARG A 231 14.08 26.46 4.92
N TYR A 232 13.82 27.54 5.64
CA TYR A 232 13.55 28.83 4.99
C TYR A 232 14.75 29.18 4.10
N GLY A 233 14.50 29.51 2.83
CA GLY A 233 15.35 30.52 2.20
C GLY A 233 15.16 31.79 3.02
N LYS A 234 16.24 32.37 3.54
CA LYS A 234 16.17 33.74 4.07
C LYS A 234 15.62 34.59 2.93
N LEU A 235 14.46 35.22 3.14
CA LEU A 235 14.14 36.44 2.42
C LEU A 235 15.20 37.44 2.88
N ALA A 236 16.20 37.65 2.01
CA ALA A 236 17.10 38.77 2.09
C ALA A 236 16.39 40.01 1.53
#